data_AF-A0A1M4N608-F1
#
_entry.id   AF-A0A1M4N608-F1
#
_cell.length_a   1.000
_cell.length_b   1.000
_cell.length_c   1.000
_cell.angle_alpha   90.00
_cell.angle_beta   90.00
_cell.angle_gamma   90.00
#
_symmetry.space_group_name_H-M   'P 1'
#
loop_
_entity.id
_entity.type
_entity.pdbx_description
1 polymer ?
#
loop_
_entity_poly.entity_id
_entity_poly.type
_entity_poly.pdbx_seq_one_letter_code
_entity_poly.pdbx_strand_id
1 'polypeptide(L)'
;MFGTATKITIKAAMMLAVVSGLATPAFAAKPPSARQLAQLCGQAPIVRVVENIRQPVVTTRKPASYSKKIKAGWRIQGLAELKRSFKANFQWEMLNTAAGSCLRIKSVQVQTGVIQPQIWINPRIRRNSCEYKVTLNHELQHVQNHNAYIRQFSNDVRRNLASRLRNKSGMVINAGTDTRAAKDILMQRTMDILYASNRSFDAIADSKDRAMDTETNYRREYNICR
;
A
#
# COMPACT_ATOMS: atom_id res chain seq x y z
N MET A 1 26.03 83.94 -34.16
CA MET A 1 27.44 83.60 -33.87
C MET A 1 27.56 83.23 -32.40
N PHE A 2 28.14 82.05 -32.16
CA PHE A 2 28.84 81.54 -30.98
C PHE A 2 28.49 82.00 -29.56
N GLY A 3 28.29 81.01 -28.70
CA GLY A 3 28.81 80.96 -27.33
C GLY A 3 27.80 80.35 -26.36
N THR A 4 28.14 79.45 -25.45
CA THR A 4 29.36 78.71 -25.12
C THR A 4 28.91 77.67 -24.09
N ALA A 5 29.34 76.41 -24.22
CA ALA A 5 29.02 75.35 -23.29
C ALA A 5 29.90 75.44 -22.02
N THR A 6 29.27 75.59 -20.86
CA THR A 6 29.95 75.61 -19.56
C THR A 6 30.10 74.18 -19.03
N LYS A 7 31.35 73.69 -18.97
CA LYS A 7 31.72 72.47 -18.27
C LYS A 7 31.72 72.74 -16.76
N ILE A 8 30.94 71.97 -16.01
CA ILE A 8 31.00 71.95 -14.54
C ILE A 8 31.73 70.68 -14.11
N THR A 9 32.89 70.88 -13.49
CA THR A 9 33.76 69.88 -12.89
C THR A 9 33.20 69.45 -11.54
N ILE A 10 32.76 68.21 -11.40
CA ILE A 10 32.31 67.66 -10.11
C ILE A 10 33.52 67.04 -9.40
N LYS A 11 33.90 67.63 -8.26
CA LYS A 11 34.94 67.10 -7.36
C LYS A 11 34.44 65.79 -6.72
N ALA A 12 35.25 64.74 -6.82
CA ALA A 12 35.05 63.48 -6.12
C ALA A 12 35.29 63.66 -4.62
N ALA A 13 34.25 63.42 -3.81
CA ALA A 13 34.38 63.25 -2.37
C ALA A 13 34.38 61.75 -2.06
N MET A 14 35.52 61.23 -1.64
CA MET A 14 35.66 59.89 -1.06
C MET A 14 34.99 59.90 0.33
N MET A 15 33.80 59.31 0.46
CA MET A 15 33.26 58.90 1.75
C MET A 15 33.79 57.51 2.10
N LEU A 16 34.69 57.43 3.07
CA LEU A 16 34.99 56.19 3.79
C LEU A 16 33.79 55.88 4.71
N ALA A 17 32.93 54.96 4.30
CA ALA A 17 31.91 54.40 5.17
C ALA A 17 32.55 53.27 6.00
N VAL A 18 32.85 53.55 7.27
CA VAL A 18 33.18 52.52 8.26
C VAL A 18 31.88 51.74 8.54
N VAL A 19 31.72 50.57 7.92
CA VAL A 19 30.63 49.65 8.25
C VAL A 19 31.02 48.95 9.55
N SER A 20 30.58 49.51 10.67
CA SER A 20 30.59 48.86 11.98
C SER A 20 29.73 47.60 11.89
N GLY A 21 30.37 46.44 11.73
CA GLY A 21 29.70 45.15 11.72
C GLY A 21 29.04 44.89 13.07
N LEU A 22 27.73 45.12 13.16
CA LEU A 22 26.91 44.57 14.23
C LEU A 22 26.90 43.06 14.06
N ALA A 23 27.76 42.37 14.81
CA ALA A 23 27.68 40.93 15.00
C ALA A 23 26.32 40.63 15.63
N THR A 24 25.34 40.28 14.81
CA THR A 24 24.12 39.63 15.31
C THR A 24 24.58 38.36 16.02
N PRO A 25 24.27 38.17 17.31
CA PRO A 25 24.55 36.91 17.96
C PRO A 25 23.85 35.83 17.15
N ALA A 26 24.63 34.90 16.59
CA ALA A 26 24.08 33.68 16.05
C ALA A 26 23.39 32.98 17.23
N PHE A 27 22.06 33.08 17.30
CA PHE A 27 21.28 32.28 18.22
C PHE A 27 21.56 30.82 17.87
N ALA A 28 22.49 30.20 18.59
CA ALA A 28 22.75 28.78 18.49
C ALA A 28 21.43 28.08 18.77
N ALA A 29 20.83 27.48 17.75
CA ALA A 29 19.61 26.71 17.90
C ALA A 29 19.84 25.67 19.00
N LYS A 30 18.99 25.69 20.05
CA LYS A 30 19.10 24.75 21.17
C LYS A 30 19.21 23.32 20.61
N PRO A 31 20.18 22.51 21.06
CA PRO A 31 20.34 21.16 20.53
C PRO A 31 19.02 20.40 20.68
N PRO A 32 18.63 19.61 19.67
CA PRO A 32 17.37 18.89 19.69
C PRO A 32 17.30 18.01 20.95
N SER A 33 16.22 18.19 21.72
CA SER A 33 15.92 17.43 22.93
C SER A 33 15.53 15.98 22.62
N ALA A 34 15.64 15.09 23.60
CA ALA A 34 15.13 13.72 23.50
C ALA A 34 13.63 13.67 23.11
N ARG A 35 12.85 14.68 23.53
CA ARG A 35 11.45 14.85 23.12
C ARG A 35 11.30 15.10 21.62
N GLN A 36 12.18 15.92 21.02
CA GLN A 36 12.18 16.17 19.58
C GLN A 36 12.56 14.91 18.80
N LEU A 37 13.56 14.14 19.27
CA LEU A 37 13.92 12.86 18.67
C LEU A 37 12.75 11.88 18.73
N ALA A 38 12.08 11.73 19.88
CA ALA A 38 10.90 10.87 20.04
C ALA A 38 9.76 11.28 19.09
N GLN A 39 9.49 12.58 18.95
CA GLN A 39 8.47 13.09 18.04
C GLN A 39 8.80 12.78 16.57
N LEU A 40 10.05 12.97 16.15
CA LEU A 40 10.53 12.63 14.82
C LEU A 40 10.45 11.11 14.55
N CYS A 41 10.82 10.32 15.56
CA CYS A 41 10.77 8.86 15.50
C CYS A 41 9.34 8.32 15.42
N GLY A 42 8.39 9.04 16.03
CA GLY A 42 6.97 8.68 16.05
C GLY A 42 6.15 9.19 14.86
N GLN A 43 6.75 9.94 13.92
CA GLN A 43 6.03 10.39 12.73
C GLN A 43 5.52 9.20 11.90
N ALA A 44 4.30 9.34 11.40
CA ALA A 44 3.70 8.35 10.52
C ALA A 44 4.48 8.25 9.19
N PRO A 45 4.64 7.05 8.62
CA PRO A 45 5.27 6.89 7.32
C PRO A 45 4.35 7.40 6.20
N ILE A 46 4.94 7.72 5.05
CA ILE A 46 4.19 7.94 3.82
C ILE A 46 3.63 6.60 3.35
N VAL A 47 2.31 6.51 3.16
CA VAL A 47 1.66 5.29 2.66
C VAL A 47 1.32 5.45 1.18
N ARG A 48 1.76 4.48 0.36
CA ARG A 48 1.41 4.37 -1.05
C ARG A 48 0.69 3.05 -1.28
N VAL A 49 -0.35 3.07 -2.09
CA VAL A 49 -1.13 1.85 -2.41
C VAL A 49 -1.21 1.68 -3.91
N VAL A 50 -0.80 0.52 -4.39
CA VAL A 50 -0.91 0.11 -5.80
C VAL A 50 -1.93 -1.01 -5.88
N GLU A 51 -3.03 -0.75 -6.58
CA GLU A 51 -4.06 -1.74 -6.88
C GLU A 51 -3.77 -2.41 -8.22
N ASN A 52 -3.72 -3.74 -8.23
CA ASN A 52 -3.59 -4.51 -9.46
C ASN A 52 -4.85 -5.35 -9.69
N ILE A 53 -5.92 -4.72 -10.18
CA ILE A 53 -7.11 -5.46 -10.62
C ILE A 53 -6.84 -5.97 -12.04
N ARG A 54 -6.79 -7.29 -12.19
CA ARG A 54 -6.51 -7.96 -13.46
C ARG A 54 -7.73 -8.73 -13.92
N GLN A 55 -7.90 -8.80 -15.23
CA GLN A 55 -8.89 -9.70 -15.83
C GLN A 55 -8.50 -11.16 -15.53
N PRO A 56 -9.49 -12.02 -15.22
CA PRO A 56 -9.24 -13.42 -14.99
C PRO A 56 -8.80 -14.11 -16.28
N VAL A 57 -7.94 -15.12 -16.15
CA VAL A 57 -7.58 -16.00 -17.25
C VAL A 57 -8.42 -17.26 -17.16
N VAL A 58 -9.15 -17.58 -18.23
CA VAL A 58 -9.87 -18.85 -18.33
C VAL A 58 -8.89 -19.95 -18.69
N THR A 59 -8.91 -21.04 -17.94
CA THR A 59 -8.02 -22.19 -18.11
C THR A 59 -8.79 -23.50 -18.06
N THR A 60 -8.27 -24.52 -18.75
CA THR A 60 -8.75 -25.90 -18.63
C THR A 60 -7.88 -26.72 -17.66
N ARG A 61 -6.75 -26.16 -17.22
CA ARG A 61 -5.88 -26.78 -16.21
C ARG A 61 -6.60 -26.79 -14.87
N LYS A 62 -6.91 -27.99 -14.39
CA LYS A 62 -7.59 -28.19 -13.12
C LYS A 62 -6.74 -27.68 -11.95
N PRO A 63 -7.27 -26.78 -11.10
CA PRO A 63 -6.55 -26.27 -9.94
C PRO A 63 -6.49 -27.30 -8.82
N ALA A 64 -5.47 -27.23 -7.97
CA ALA A 64 -5.32 -28.18 -6.85
C ALA A 64 -6.47 -28.09 -5.82
N SER A 65 -7.09 -26.92 -5.71
CA SER A 65 -8.26 -26.66 -4.84
C SER A 65 -9.51 -27.43 -5.27
N TYR A 66 -9.64 -27.82 -6.55
CA TYR A 66 -10.80 -28.56 -7.06
C TYR A 66 -11.02 -29.87 -6.31
N SER A 67 -9.97 -30.67 -6.14
CA SER A 67 -10.07 -31.98 -5.47
C SER A 67 -10.55 -31.86 -4.02
N LYS A 68 -10.25 -30.75 -3.34
CA LYS A 68 -10.73 -30.49 -1.97
C LYS A 68 -12.23 -30.20 -1.96
N LYS A 69 -12.72 -29.40 -2.92
CA LYS A 69 -14.14 -29.06 -3.08
C LYS A 69 -14.98 -30.31 -3.39
N ILE A 70 -14.53 -31.16 -4.30
CA ILE A 70 -15.22 -32.42 -4.61
C ILE A 70 -15.30 -33.34 -3.39
N LYS A 71 -14.20 -33.49 -2.63
CA LYS A 71 -14.19 -34.29 -1.38
C LYS A 71 -15.18 -33.76 -0.32
N ALA A 72 -15.48 -32.46 -0.35
CA ALA A 72 -16.48 -31.84 0.50
C ALA A 72 -17.91 -31.97 -0.05
N GLY A 73 -18.14 -32.77 -1.10
CA GLY A 73 -19.47 -33.07 -1.67
C GLY A 73 -19.93 -32.12 -2.76
N TRP A 74 -19.11 -31.14 -3.15
CA TRP A 74 -19.51 -30.12 -4.13
C TRP A 74 -19.51 -30.70 -5.56
N ARG A 75 -20.52 -30.37 -6.36
CA ARG A 75 -20.61 -30.73 -7.78
C ARG A 75 -20.41 -29.50 -8.67
N ILE A 76 -19.20 -28.94 -8.64
CA ILE A 76 -18.85 -27.72 -9.37
C ILE A 76 -18.37 -28.03 -10.80
N GLN A 77 -18.82 -27.22 -11.76
CA GLN A 77 -18.43 -27.29 -13.17
C GLN A 77 -17.41 -26.22 -13.57
N GLY A 78 -17.21 -25.22 -12.71
CA GLY A 78 -16.18 -24.21 -12.78
C GLY A 78 -15.51 -24.04 -11.40
N LEU A 79 -14.41 -23.30 -11.37
CA LEU A 79 -13.82 -22.83 -10.12
C LEU A 79 -12.94 -21.60 -10.35
N ALA A 80 -13.27 -20.50 -9.70
CA ALA A 80 -12.42 -19.32 -9.59
C ALA A 80 -11.33 -19.54 -8.53
N GLU A 81 -10.07 -19.58 -8.96
CA GLU A 81 -8.91 -19.57 -8.08
C GLU A 81 -8.47 -18.12 -7.82
N LEU A 82 -8.78 -17.65 -6.61
CA LEU A 82 -8.61 -16.28 -6.18
C LEU A 82 -7.70 -16.26 -4.95
N LYS A 83 -6.66 -15.42 -4.97
CA LYS A 83 -5.76 -15.29 -3.82
C LYS A 83 -5.78 -13.86 -3.28
N ARG A 84 -6.43 -13.70 -2.13
CA ARG A 84 -6.55 -12.46 -1.37
C ARG A 84 -5.27 -12.17 -0.60
N SER A 85 -4.23 -11.77 -1.35
CA SER A 85 -2.89 -11.48 -0.81
C SER A 85 -2.43 -10.08 -1.19
N PHE A 86 -1.49 -9.56 -0.38
CA PHE A 86 -0.82 -8.30 -0.63
C PHE A 86 0.69 -8.46 -0.43
N LYS A 87 1.45 -7.50 -0.95
CA LYS A 87 2.89 -7.34 -0.71
C LYS A 87 3.15 -5.95 -0.15
N ALA A 88 4.08 -5.83 0.81
CA ALA A 88 4.53 -4.54 1.32
C ALA A 88 6.02 -4.35 1.02
N ASN A 89 6.39 -3.18 0.53
CA ASN A 89 7.78 -2.75 0.37
C ASN A 89 8.04 -1.54 1.28
N PHE A 90 9.21 -1.50 1.90
CA PHE A 90 9.56 -0.52 2.93
C PHE A 90 10.74 0.33 2.48
N GLN A 91 10.63 1.64 2.63
CA GLN A 91 11.78 2.55 2.57
C GLN A 91 12.13 2.99 3.99
N TRP A 92 13.41 2.96 4.30
CA TRP A 92 13.94 3.23 5.63
C TRP A 92 14.63 4.60 5.66
N GLU A 93 14.68 5.20 6.83
CA GLU A 93 15.41 6.42 7.09
C GLU A 93 16.03 6.37 8.48
N MET A 94 17.28 6.81 8.58
CA MET A 94 17.97 7.02 9.85
C MET A 94 17.99 8.52 10.12
N LEU A 95 17.35 8.94 11.21
CA LEU A 95 17.39 10.31 11.67
C LEU A 95 18.48 10.42 12.74
N ASN A 96 19.44 11.32 12.52
CA ASN A 96 20.51 11.56 13.48
C ASN A 96 20.36 12.97 14.06
N THR A 97 20.42 13.07 15.38
CA THR A 97 20.29 14.32 16.13
C THR A 97 21.33 14.35 17.25
N ALA A 98 21.53 15.51 17.88
CA ALA A 98 22.37 15.61 19.08
C ALA A 98 21.87 14.74 20.25
N ALA A 99 20.57 14.42 20.30
CA ALA A 99 19.98 13.53 21.31
C ALA A 99 20.07 12.04 20.97
N GLY A 100 20.64 11.67 19.82
CA GLY A 100 20.78 10.29 19.37
C GLY A 100 20.17 10.03 18.00
N SER A 101 20.05 8.74 17.67
CA SER A 101 19.61 8.26 16.36
C SER A 101 18.27 7.53 16.45
N CYS A 102 17.46 7.63 15.40
CA CYS A 102 16.24 6.84 15.24
C CYS A 102 16.20 6.22 13.85
N LEU A 103 16.01 4.90 13.81
CA LEU A 103 15.63 4.18 12.60
C LEU A 103 14.12 4.22 12.47
N ARG A 104 13.61 4.63 11.30
CA ARG A 104 12.18 4.60 11.01
C ARG A 104 11.86 4.14 9.61
N ILE A 105 10.62 3.73 9.42
CA ILE A 105 10.02 3.54 8.11
C ILE A 105 9.66 4.93 7.56
N LYS A 106 10.29 5.32 6.45
CA LYS A 106 9.99 6.55 5.72
C LYS A 106 8.73 6.41 4.90
N SER A 107 8.61 5.29 4.18
CA SER A 107 7.42 4.98 3.40
C SER A 107 7.12 3.49 3.35
N VAL A 108 5.84 3.17 3.21
CA VAL A 108 5.33 1.82 2.97
C VAL A 108 4.54 1.85 1.67
N GLN A 109 4.93 1.00 0.72
CA GLN A 109 4.14 0.74 -0.47
C GLN A 109 3.45 -0.61 -0.35
N VAL A 110 2.12 -0.60 -0.32
CA VAL A 110 1.29 -1.81 -0.29
C VAL A 110 0.76 -2.09 -1.70
N GLN A 111 0.99 -3.31 -2.18
CA GLN A 111 0.52 -3.79 -3.48
C GLN A 111 -0.54 -4.86 -3.24
N THR A 112 -1.72 -4.67 -3.81
CA THR A 112 -2.84 -5.63 -3.76
C THR A 112 -3.05 -6.26 -5.14
N GLY A 113 -3.74 -7.40 -5.21
CA GLY A 113 -3.94 -8.11 -6.48
C GLY A 113 -2.65 -8.65 -7.09
N VAL A 114 -1.70 -9.08 -6.25
CA VAL A 114 -0.37 -9.52 -6.69
C VAL A 114 -0.40 -10.82 -7.50
N ILE A 115 -1.50 -11.56 -7.46
CA ILE A 115 -1.70 -12.82 -8.17
C ILE A 115 -2.87 -12.66 -9.14
N GLN A 116 -2.68 -13.08 -10.39
CA GLN A 116 -3.71 -13.02 -11.40
C GLN A 116 -4.82 -14.04 -11.12
N PRO A 117 -6.10 -13.63 -11.12
CA PRO A 117 -7.22 -14.55 -11.01
C PRO A 117 -7.23 -15.59 -12.13
N GLN A 118 -7.55 -16.84 -11.80
CA GLN A 118 -7.78 -17.89 -12.79
C GLN A 118 -9.20 -18.43 -12.66
N ILE A 119 -9.86 -18.66 -13.78
CA ILE A 119 -11.15 -19.35 -13.82
C ILE A 119 -10.92 -20.67 -14.53
N TRP A 120 -11.07 -21.76 -13.78
CA TRP A 120 -11.12 -23.08 -14.37
C TRP A 120 -12.54 -23.43 -14.80
N ILE A 121 -12.71 -23.99 -15.99
CA ILE A 121 -13.98 -24.57 -16.45
C ILE A 121 -13.72 -26.02 -16.85
N ASN A 122 -14.63 -26.91 -16.48
CA ASN A 122 -14.57 -28.32 -16.85
C ASN A 122 -14.44 -28.46 -18.39
N PRO A 123 -13.37 -29.06 -18.91
CA PRO A 123 -13.13 -29.15 -20.36
C PRO A 123 -14.18 -29.98 -21.11
N ARG A 124 -15.02 -30.77 -20.40
CA ARG A 124 -16.14 -31.49 -21.01
C ARG A 124 -17.30 -30.58 -21.41
N ILE A 125 -17.38 -29.38 -20.87
CA ILE A 125 -18.40 -28.40 -21.22
C ILE A 125 -17.99 -27.73 -22.54
N ARG A 126 -18.81 -27.88 -23.57
CA ARG A 126 -18.55 -27.28 -24.87
C ARG A 126 -18.51 -25.77 -24.77
N ARG A 127 -17.43 -25.15 -25.27
CA ARG A 127 -17.29 -23.70 -25.30
C ARG A 127 -18.51 -23.05 -25.98
N ASN A 128 -18.97 -21.94 -25.43
CA ASN A 128 -20.14 -21.18 -25.89
C ASN A 128 -21.50 -21.90 -25.78
N SER A 129 -21.57 -23.09 -25.17
CA SER A 129 -22.86 -23.69 -24.78
C SER A 129 -23.56 -22.85 -23.71
N CYS A 130 -24.84 -23.14 -23.45
CA CYS A 130 -25.55 -22.49 -22.35
C CYS A 130 -24.84 -22.75 -21.02
N GLU A 131 -24.47 -24.00 -20.74
CA GLU A 131 -23.81 -24.42 -19.52
C GLU A 131 -22.46 -23.73 -19.34
N TYR A 132 -21.71 -23.52 -20.44
CA TYR A 132 -20.47 -22.77 -20.40
C TYR A 132 -20.69 -21.33 -19.96
N LYS A 133 -21.68 -20.65 -20.55
CA LYS A 133 -21.99 -19.25 -20.25
C LYS A 133 -22.47 -19.08 -18.80
N VAL A 134 -23.37 -19.95 -18.35
CA VAL A 134 -23.86 -19.95 -16.97
C VAL A 134 -22.72 -20.19 -15.98
N THR A 135 -21.90 -21.23 -16.21
CA THR A 135 -20.73 -21.53 -15.38
C THR A 135 -19.76 -20.35 -15.34
N LEU A 136 -19.38 -19.81 -16.49
CA LEU A 136 -18.45 -18.68 -16.57
C LEU A 136 -19.02 -17.45 -15.85
N ASN A 137 -20.31 -17.16 -16.00
CA ASN A 137 -20.96 -16.03 -15.33
C ASN A 137 -20.98 -16.21 -13.80
N HIS A 138 -21.17 -17.42 -13.30
CA HIS A 138 -21.03 -17.74 -11.88
C HIS A 138 -19.61 -17.46 -11.38
N GLU A 139 -18.60 -18.00 -12.05
CA GLU A 139 -17.20 -17.80 -11.64
C GLU A 139 -16.75 -16.33 -11.73
N LEU A 140 -17.31 -15.57 -12.68
CA LEU A 140 -17.09 -14.13 -12.77
C LEU A 140 -17.67 -13.36 -11.58
N GLN A 141 -18.72 -13.84 -10.92
CA GLN A 141 -19.24 -13.20 -9.71
C GLN A 141 -18.24 -13.33 -8.54
N HIS A 142 -17.55 -14.47 -8.41
CA HIS A 142 -16.44 -14.59 -7.44
C HIS A 142 -15.31 -13.62 -7.75
N VAL A 143 -14.96 -13.43 -9.02
CA VAL A 143 -13.97 -12.42 -9.44
C VAL A 143 -14.44 -11.01 -9.08
N GLN A 144 -15.73 -10.70 -9.23
CA GLN A 144 -16.28 -9.40 -8.83
C GLN A 144 -16.17 -9.19 -7.31
N ASN A 145 -16.48 -10.20 -6.49
CA ASN A 145 -16.30 -10.15 -5.04
C ASN A 145 -14.83 -9.95 -4.65
N HIS A 146 -13.91 -10.63 -5.34
CA HIS A 146 -12.48 -10.46 -5.14
C HIS A 146 -12.00 -9.05 -5.49
N ASN A 147 -12.46 -8.49 -6.61
CA ASN A 147 -12.13 -7.12 -7.00
C ASN A 147 -12.71 -6.09 -6.03
N ALA A 148 -13.89 -6.35 -5.46
CA ALA A 148 -14.46 -5.53 -4.41
C ALA A 148 -13.60 -5.57 -3.13
N TYR A 149 -13.15 -6.76 -2.72
CA TYR A 149 -12.20 -6.93 -1.62
C TYR A 149 -10.91 -6.12 -1.85
N ILE A 150 -10.29 -6.20 -3.04
CA ILE A 150 -9.07 -5.48 -3.38
C ILE A 150 -9.27 -3.97 -3.15
N ARG A 151 -10.38 -3.41 -3.65
CA ARG A 151 -10.70 -1.99 -3.49
C ARG A 151 -10.94 -1.60 -2.04
N GLN A 152 -11.70 -2.42 -1.31
CA GLN A 152 -12.03 -2.14 0.09
C GLN A 152 -10.79 -2.15 0.98
N PHE A 153 -9.96 -3.19 0.88
CA PHE A 153 -8.71 -3.27 1.63
C PHE A 153 -7.75 -2.15 1.25
N SER A 154 -7.57 -1.87 -0.04
CA SER A 154 -6.70 -0.79 -0.52
C SER A 154 -7.15 0.58 0.01
N ASN A 155 -8.46 0.84 0.05
CA ASN A 155 -9.01 2.07 0.60
C ASN A 155 -8.85 2.18 2.12
N ASP A 156 -8.94 1.07 2.86
CA ASP A 156 -8.62 1.08 4.30
C ASP A 156 -7.14 1.40 4.52
N VAL A 157 -6.25 0.76 3.77
CA VAL A 157 -4.81 1.02 3.86
C VAL A 157 -4.49 2.49 3.58
N ARG A 158 -5.04 3.07 2.49
CA ARG A 158 -4.83 4.50 2.16
C ARG A 158 -5.25 5.43 3.28
N ARG A 159 -6.39 5.17 3.90
CA ARG A 159 -6.99 6.07 4.90
C ARG A 159 -6.40 5.90 6.29
N ASN A 160 -6.10 4.65 6.67
CA ASN A 160 -5.91 4.30 8.07
C ASN A 160 -4.49 3.82 8.41
N LEU A 161 -3.71 3.31 7.45
CA LEU A 161 -2.42 2.70 7.78
C LEU A 161 -1.44 3.70 8.40
N ALA A 162 -1.33 4.91 7.84
CA ALA A 162 -0.42 5.94 8.35
C ALA A 162 -0.75 6.29 9.82
N SER A 163 -2.04 6.46 10.14
CA SER A 163 -2.49 6.73 11.50
C SER A 163 -2.19 5.55 12.44
N ARG A 164 -2.47 4.32 12.00
CA ARG A 164 -2.18 3.09 12.77
C ARG A 164 -0.69 2.88 13.03
N LEU A 165 0.18 3.41 12.16
CA LEU A 165 1.64 3.32 12.28
C LEU A 165 2.28 4.48 13.04
N ARG A 166 1.54 5.55 13.35
CA ARG A 166 2.03 6.65 14.18
C ARG A 166 2.57 6.11 15.51
N ASN A 167 3.75 6.57 15.90
CA ASN A 167 4.49 6.10 17.09
C ASN A 167 4.85 4.60 17.09
N LYS A 168 4.67 3.89 15.98
CA LYS A 168 4.94 2.46 15.84
C LYS A 168 5.93 2.13 14.74
N SER A 169 6.19 3.08 13.83
CA SER A 169 7.05 2.95 12.65
C SER A 169 8.52 3.35 12.87
N GLY A 170 8.90 3.71 14.08
CA GLY A 170 10.28 4.09 14.41
C GLY A 170 10.77 3.48 15.72
N MET A 171 12.08 3.39 15.85
CA MET A 171 12.80 2.88 17.02
C MET A 171 14.06 3.73 17.24
N VAL A 172 14.27 4.19 18.47
CA VAL A 172 15.52 4.86 18.86
C VAL A 172 16.63 3.81 18.90
N ILE A 173 17.78 4.14 18.32
CA ILE A 173 18.92 3.25 18.14
C ILE A 173 20.06 3.78 19.01
N ASN A 174 20.53 2.94 19.93
CA ASN A 174 21.68 3.23 20.80
C ASN A 174 22.95 2.57 20.23
N ALA A 175 24.12 2.97 20.75
CA ALA A 175 25.38 2.30 20.42
C ALA A 175 25.28 0.78 20.65
N GLY A 176 25.69 -0.01 19.65
CA GLY A 176 25.61 -1.47 19.69
C GLY A 176 24.26 -2.09 19.28
N THR A 177 23.25 -1.27 18.93
CA THR A 177 21.97 -1.80 18.43
C THR A 177 22.14 -2.41 17.03
N ASP A 178 21.71 -3.65 16.85
CA ASP A 178 21.63 -4.27 15.52
C ASP A 178 20.51 -3.61 14.69
N THR A 179 20.91 -2.83 13.70
CA THR A 179 20.00 -2.14 12.79
C THR A 179 19.16 -3.12 11.96
N ARG A 180 19.66 -4.33 11.68
CA ARG A 180 18.90 -5.36 10.95
C ARG A 180 17.74 -5.88 11.79
N ALA A 181 18.02 -6.31 13.02
CA ALA A 181 16.99 -6.74 13.96
C ALA A 181 15.93 -5.64 14.18
N ALA A 182 16.35 -4.38 14.30
CA ALA A 182 15.42 -3.25 14.42
C ALA A 182 14.50 -3.09 13.20
N LYS A 183 15.02 -3.26 11.97
CA LYS A 183 14.20 -3.28 10.74
C LYS A 183 13.20 -4.43 10.76
N ASP A 184 13.62 -5.63 11.14
CA ASP A 184 12.76 -6.81 11.17
C ASP A 184 11.59 -6.64 12.16
N ILE A 185 11.85 -6.06 13.35
CA ILE A 185 10.80 -5.73 14.32
C ILE A 185 9.78 -4.74 13.74
N LEU A 186 10.25 -3.65 13.12
CA LEU A 186 9.38 -2.62 12.54
C LEU A 186 8.58 -3.15 11.34
N MET A 187 9.21 -4.01 10.52
CA MET A 187 8.56 -4.69 9.41
C MET A 187 7.46 -5.63 9.91
N GLN A 188 7.78 -6.51 10.87
CA GLN A 188 6.82 -7.46 11.43
C GLN A 188 5.61 -6.74 12.02
N ARG A 189 5.84 -5.71 12.83
CA ARG A 189 4.77 -4.90 13.43
C ARG A 189 3.87 -4.27 12.36
N THR A 190 4.45 -3.78 11.27
CA THR A 190 3.66 -3.20 10.16
C THR A 190 2.86 -4.28 9.44
N MET A 191 3.46 -5.45 9.22
CA MET A 191 2.79 -6.60 8.61
C MET A 191 1.65 -7.12 9.49
N ASP A 192 1.80 -7.17 10.81
CA ASP A 192 0.73 -7.59 11.73
C ASP A 192 -0.50 -6.67 11.62
N ILE A 193 -0.28 -5.36 11.54
CA ILE A 193 -1.35 -4.37 11.32
C ILE A 193 -2.04 -4.61 9.97
N LEU A 194 -1.27 -4.83 8.91
CA LEU A 194 -1.80 -5.11 7.57
C LEU A 194 -2.59 -6.42 7.53
N TYR A 195 -2.09 -7.49 8.15
CA TYR A 195 -2.79 -8.77 8.23
C TYR A 195 -4.05 -8.69 9.05
N ALA A 196 -4.04 -7.99 10.20
CA ALA A 196 -5.24 -7.76 10.99
C ALA A 196 -6.32 -7.03 10.19
N SER A 197 -5.92 -6.00 9.44
CA SER A 197 -6.83 -5.32 8.52
C SER A 197 -7.29 -6.21 7.37
N ASN A 198 -6.42 -7.05 6.81
CA ASN A 198 -6.76 -7.92 5.68
C ASN A 198 -7.83 -8.95 6.07
N ARG A 199 -7.72 -9.54 7.26
CA ARG A 199 -8.63 -10.60 7.74
C ARG A 199 -10.09 -10.17 7.76
N SER A 200 -10.40 -8.91 8.10
CA SER A 200 -11.79 -8.45 8.11
C SER A 200 -12.41 -8.39 6.71
N PHE A 201 -11.65 -7.89 5.72
CA PHE A 201 -12.12 -7.84 4.34
C PHE A 201 -12.16 -9.21 3.67
N ASP A 202 -11.22 -10.09 4.01
CA ASP A 202 -11.21 -11.48 3.54
C ASP A 202 -12.46 -12.22 4.02
N ALA A 203 -12.81 -12.11 5.30
CA ALA A 203 -14.01 -12.71 5.88
C ALA A 203 -15.31 -12.20 5.22
N ILE A 204 -15.39 -10.91 4.89
CA ILE A 204 -16.55 -10.34 4.18
C ILE A 204 -16.68 -10.96 2.78
N ALA A 205 -15.57 -11.07 2.06
CA ALA A 205 -15.58 -11.60 0.71
C ALA A 205 -15.89 -13.11 0.70
N ASP A 206 -15.34 -13.86 1.65
CA ASP A 206 -15.68 -15.28 1.85
C ASP A 206 -17.14 -15.48 2.26
N SER A 207 -17.72 -14.56 3.02
CA SER A 207 -19.15 -14.59 3.32
C SER A 207 -20.00 -14.41 2.07
N LYS A 208 -19.61 -13.51 1.17
CA LYS A 208 -20.31 -13.31 -0.11
C LYS A 208 -20.18 -14.52 -1.02
N ASP A 209 -18.97 -15.06 -1.13
CA ASP A 209 -18.71 -16.25 -1.95
C ASP A 209 -19.56 -17.44 -1.46
N ARG A 210 -19.60 -17.70 -0.15
CA ARG A 210 -20.45 -18.75 0.44
C ARG A 210 -21.95 -18.54 0.23
N ALA A 211 -22.41 -17.29 0.16
CA ALA A 211 -23.83 -17.00 -0.09
C ALA A 211 -24.25 -17.28 -1.54
N MET A 212 -23.32 -17.18 -2.50
CA MET A 212 -23.55 -17.53 -3.91
C MET A 212 -23.44 -19.05 -4.13
N ASP A 213 -22.48 -19.66 -3.43
CA ASP A 213 -22.14 -21.08 -3.46
C ASP A 213 -23.15 -21.92 -2.63
N THR A 214 -24.41 -21.96 -3.07
CA THR A 214 -25.47 -22.75 -2.42
C THR A 214 -26.13 -23.72 -3.37
N GLU A 215 -26.61 -24.86 -2.84
CA GLU A 215 -27.34 -25.88 -3.62
C GLU A 215 -28.54 -25.29 -4.36
N THR A 216 -29.30 -24.40 -3.71
CA THR A 216 -30.44 -23.71 -4.31
C THR A 216 -30.01 -22.84 -5.50
N ASN A 217 -28.89 -22.11 -5.37
CA ASN A 217 -28.40 -21.28 -6.45
C ASN A 217 -27.88 -22.13 -7.62
N TYR A 218 -27.12 -23.20 -7.35
CA TYR A 218 -26.66 -24.13 -8.39
C TYR A 218 -27.83 -24.81 -9.12
N ARG A 219 -28.90 -25.19 -8.42
CA ARG A 219 -30.12 -25.73 -9.06
C ARG A 219 -30.79 -24.72 -9.98
N ARG A 220 -30.89 -23.47 -9.54
CA ARG A 220 -31.45 -22.37 -10.35
C ARG A 220 -30.61 -22.19 -11.62
N GLU A 221 -29.29 -22.09 -11.47
CA GLU A 221 -28.35 -21.94 -12.58
C GLU A 221 -28.43 -23.11 -13.56
N TYR A 222 -28.48 -24.34 -13.05
CA TYR A 222 -28.62 -25.53 -13.86
C TYR A 222 -29.91 -25.54 -14.70
N ASN A 223 -31.01 -25.04 -14.14
CA ASN A 223 -32.30 -24.98 -14.83
C ASN A 223 -32.37 -23.91 -15.95
N ILE A 224 -31.39 -23.00 -16.05
CA ILE A 224 -31.34 -22.00 -17.14
C ILE A 224 -31.13 -22.66 -18.51
N CYS A 225 -30.48 -23.84 -18.53
CA CYS A 225 -30.04 -24.52 -19.76
C CYS A 225 -30.88 -25.74 -20.13
N ARG A 226 -32.02 -25.95 -19.48
CA ARG A 226 -32.96 -27.04 -19.73
C ARG A 226 -34.27 -26.48 -20.26
#